data_AF-A0A822YXG4-F1
#
_entry.id   AF-A0A822YXG4-F1
#
_cell.length_a   1.000
_cell.length_b   1.000
_cell.length_c   1.000
_cell.angle_alpha   90.00
_cell.angle_beta   90.00
_cell.angle_gamma   90.00
#
_symmetry.space_group_name_H-M   'P 1'
#
loop_
_entity.id
_entity.type
_entity.pdbx_description
1 polymer ?
#
loop_
_entity_poly.entity_id
_entity_poly.type
_entity_poly.pdbx_seq_one_letter_code
_entity_poly.pdbx_strand_id
1 'polypeptide(L)'
;MKKNLSWWDLIWLGIGAVIGTGIFVLTGQEARYDAGPAVVFSYVVSGISAMLSVFCYTLHRVRRGSFAYLRVELGDLMAFIAAGNILIEYVVSGAAVSRSWTSYFATLCNHKPDEFRIIANGLAEDYSRLDPIAVVIIAIVAIFASRSTKASSRINYVSSIIHVCIILFVNIAGMAYADIDAG
;
A
#
# COMPACT_ATOMS: atom_id res chain seq x y z
N MET A 1 -23.40 -7.64 -15.27
CA MET A 1 -22.36 -8.23 -14.40
C MET A 1 -23.05 -8.97 -13.25
N LYS A 2 -22.79 -10.27 -13.05
CA LYS A 2 -23.35 -11.01 -11.90
C LYS A 2 -22.71 -10.46 -10.61
N LYS A 3 -23.53 -10.03 -9.65
CA LYS A 3 -23.09 -9.62 -8.31
C LYS A 3 -22.71 -10.89 -7.54
N ASN A 4 -21.42 -11.23 -7.57
CA ASN A 4 -20.90 -12.44 -6.95
C ASN A 4 -20.06 -12.17 -5.68
N LEU A 5 -19.90 -10.91 -5.26
CA LEU A 5 -19.17 -10.61 -4.02
C LEU A 5 -20.13 -10.57 -2.85
N SER A 6 -19.89 -11.45 -1.88
CA SER A 6 -20.50 -11.40 -0.56
C SER A 6 -19.95 -10.21 0.23
N TRP A 7 -20.65 -9.79 1.28
CA TRP A 7 -20.15 -8.79 2.24
C TRP A 7 -18.81 -9.21 2.85
N TRP A 8 -18.62 -10.52 3.06
CA TRP A 8 -17.35 -11.09 3.50
C TRP A 8 -16.22 -10.88 2.50
N ASP A 9 -16.47 -11.09 1.21
CA ASP A 9 -15.45 -10.87 0.17
C ASP A 9 -15.06 -9.39 0.09
N LEU A 10 -16.02 -8.48 0.33
CA LEU A 10 -15.78 -7.04 0.34
C LEU A 10 -14.87 -6.62 1.51
N ILE A 11 -15.06 -7.19 2.70
CA ILE A 11 -14.23 -6.93 3.88
C ILE A 11 -12.79 -7.39 3.61
N TRP A 12 -12.63 -8.63 3.14
CA TRP A 12 -11.30 -9.18 2.82
C TRP A 12 -10.61 -8.44 1.69
N LEU A 13 -11.38 -7.92 0.74
CA LEU A 13 -10.85 -7.05 -0.32
C LEU A 13 -10.34 -5.73 0.25
N GLY A 14 -11.09 -5.10 1.17
CA GLY A 14 -10.64 -3.88 1.85
C GLY A 14 -9.37 -4.09 2.66
N ILE A 15 -9.30 -5.15 3.45
CA ILE A 15 -8.11 -5.48 4.26
C ILE A 15 -6.88 -5.68 3.35
N GLY A 16 -7.03 -6.43 2.25
CA GLY A 16 -5.94 -6.67 1.30
C GLY A 16 -5.48 -5.44 0.53
N ALA A 17 -6.39 -4.47 0.33
CA ALA A 17 -6.05 -3.21 -0.34
C ALA A 17 -5.26 -2.25 0.57
N VAL A 18 -5.45 -2.34 1.89
CA VAL A 18 -4.78 -1.47 2.88
C VAL A 18 -3.43 -2.07 3.32
N ILE A 19 -3.34 -3.40 3.46
CA ILE A 19 -2.10 -4.05 3.85
C ILE A 19 -1.14 -4.09 2.66
N GLY A 20 0.01 -3.45 2.80
CA GLY A 20 1.04 -3.42 1.76
C GLY A 20 2.40 -3.06 2.32
N THR A 21 3.27 -2.57 1.44
CA THR A 21 4.67 -2.24 1.75
C THR A 21 4.80 -1.18 2.85
N GLY A 22 3.77 -0.34 3.05
CA GLY A 22 3.75 0.66 4.12
C GLY A 22 3.94 0.07 5.52
N ILE A 23 3.25 -1.03 5.85
CA ILE A 23 3.36 -1.65 7.18
C ILE A 23 4.66 -2.46 7.33
N PHE A 24 5.12 -3.10 6.26
CA PHE A 24 6.27 -4.00 6.34
C PHE A 24 7.64 -3.30 6.17
N VAL A 25 7.68 -2.18 5.44
CA VAL A 25 8.91 -1.41 5.18
C VAL A 25 8.90 -0.13 5.99
N LEU A 26 7.90 0.72 5.74
CA LEU A 26 7.88 2.09 6.23
C LEU A 26 7.80 2.12 7.76
N THR A 27 6.95 1.29 8.38
CA THR A 27 6.86 1.19 9.85
C THR A 27 8.22 0.94 10.50
N GLY A 28 9.04 0.05 9.93
CA GLY A 28 10.37 -0.25 10.48
C GLY A 28 11.37 0.89 10.28
N GLN A 29 11.27 1.64 9.19
CA GLN A 29 12.10 2.82 8.93
C GLN A 29 11.73 3.96 9.87
N GLU A 30 10.44 4.32 9.95
CA GLU A 30 9.95 5.39 10.82
C GLU A 30 10.19 5.07 12.29
N ALA A 31 10.05 3.80 12.70
CA ALA A 31 10.37 3.38 14.06
C ALA A 31 11.88 3.47 14.37
N ARG A 32 12.76 3.37 13.37
CA ARG A 32 14.22 3.43 13.58
C ARG A 32 14.79 4.84 13.49
N TYR A 33 14.28 5.66 12.57
CA TYR A 33 14.90 6.94 12.22
C TYR A 33 14.14 8.16 12.76
N ASP A 34 12.82 8.08 12.94
CA ASP A 34 11.99 9.26 13.21
C ASP A 34 11.27 9.18 14.57
N ALA A 35 10.30 8.26 14.69
CA ALA A 35 9.36 8.23 15.82
C ALA A 35 9.79 7.32 16.98
N GLY A 36 10.69 6.35 16.75
CA GLY A 36 11.07 5.42 17.81
C GLY A 36 9.87 4.58 18.30
N PRO A 37 9.83 4.24 19.61
CA PRO A 37 8.68 3.59 20.23
C PRO A 37 7.36 4.39 20.13
N ALA A 38 7.44 5.70 19.90
CA ALA A 38 6.26 6.57 19.80
C ALA A 38 5.52 6.42 18.46
N VAL A 39 6.03 5.62 17.51
CA VAL A 39 5.35 5.31 16.23
C VAL A 39 3.91 4.81 16.42
N VAL A 40 3.62 4.15 17.54
CA VAL A 40 2.27 3.69 17.89
C VAL A 40 1.28 4.86 17.98
N PHE A 41 1.67 5.98 18.58
CA PHE A 41 0.80 7.16 18.68
C PHE A 41 0.52 7.77 17.31
N SER A 42 1.53 7.81 16.43
CA SER A 42 1.35 8.28 15.05
C SER A 42 0.33 7.42 14.29
N TYR A 43 0.37 6.10 14.45
CA TYR A 43 -0.62 5.20 13.85
C TYR A 43 -2.02 5.36 14.43
N VAL A 44 -2.16 5.62 15.74
CA VAL A 44 -3.47 5.88 16.36
C VAL A 44 -4.10 7.14 15.79
N VAL A 45 -3.36 8.24 15.70
CA VAL A 45 -3.86 9.50 15.14
C VAL A 45 -4.21 9.36 13.66
N SER A 46 -3.36 8.69 12.88
CA SER A 46 -3.63 8.38 11.47
C SER A 46 -4.89 7.52 11.31
N GLY A 47 -5.07 6.51 12.17
CA GLY A 47 -6.24 5.63 12.20
C GLY A 47 -7.54 6.39 12.49
N ILE A 48 -7.55 7.28 13.48
CA ILE A 48 -8.72 8.11 13.80
C ILE A 48 -9.09 9.02 12.61
N SER A 49 -8.09 9.62 11.96
CA SER A 49 -8.30 10.44 10.76
C SER A 49 -8.93 9.63 9.61
N ALA A 50 -8.40 8.43 9.35
CA ALA A 50 -8.95 7.52 8.34
C ALA A 50 -10.38 7.07 8.66
N MET A 51 -10.69 6.77 9.93
CA MET A 51 -12.04 6.40 10.37
C MET A 51 -13.04 7.55 10.15
N LEU A 52 -12.65 8.79 10.45
CA LEU A 52 -13.50 9.96 10.21
C LEU A 52 -13.76 10.18 8.70
N SER A 53 -12.74 9.96 7.86
CA SER A 53 -12.88 10.02 6.40
C SER A 53 -13.87 8.98 5.87
N VAL A 54 -13.76 7.72 6.32
CA VAL A 54 -14.69 6.64 5.95
C VAL A 54 -16.10 6.92 6.45
N PHE A 55 -16.25 7.49 7.65
CA PHE A 55 -17.55 7.89 8.18
C PHE A 55 -18.22 8.94 7.29
N CYS A 56 -17.47 9.94 6.83
CA CYS A 56 -17.96 10.93 5.87
C CYS A 56 -18.42 10.28 4.54
N TYR A 57 -17.65 9.32 4.01
CA TYR A 57 -18.02 8.62 2.77
C TYR A 57 -19.25 7.73 2.91
N THR A 58 -19.44 7.08 4.06
CA THR A 58 -20.58 6.17 4.27
C THR A 58 -21.89 6.92 4.54
N LEU A 59 -21.81 8.11 5.16
CA LEU A 59 -22.97 8.97 5.42
C LEU A 59 -23.60 9.47 4.12
N HIS A 60 -22.77 9.79 3.12
CA HIS A 60 -23.21 10.19 1.79
C HIS A 60 -23.47 8.95 0.91
N ARG A 61 -24.68 8.38 1.02
CA ARG A 61 -25.15 7.18 0.29
C ARG A 61 -25.26 7.39 -1.22
N VAL A 62 -24.15 7.58 -1.92
CA VAL A 62 -24.17 7.74 -3.37
C VAL A 62 -24.07 6.38 -4.04
N ARG A 63 -25.21 5.91 -4.57
CA ARG A 63 -25.40 4.71 -5.43
C ARG A 63 -24.46 4.65 -6.65
N ARG A 64 -23.60 5.64 -6.86
CA ARG A 64 -22.74 5.84 -8.03
C ARG A 64 -21.24 6.03 -7.71
N GLY A 65 -20.81 5.88 -6.45
CA GLY A 65 -19.40 5.96 -6.04
C GLY A 65 -18.91 7.39 -5.75
N SER A 66 -17.75 7.50 -5.10
CA SER A 66 -17.19 8.75 -4.54
C SER A 66 -17.01 9.87 -5.58
N PHE A 67 -16.73 9.52 -6.84
CA PHE A 67 -16.58 10.51 -7.92
C PHE A 67 -17.90 11.12 -8.37
N ALA A 68 -18.97 10.32 -8.41
CA ALA A 68 -20.28 10.84 -8.78
C ALA A 68 -20.82 11.80 -7.72
N TYR A 69 -20.44 11.61 -6.45
CA TYR A 69 -20.73 12.52 -5.35
C TYR A 69 -20.00 13.87 -5.51
N LEU A 70 -18.68 13.83 -5.66
CA LEU A 70 -17.85 15.05 -5.83
C LEU A 70 -18.33 15.92 -6.99
N ARG A 71 -18.73 15.30 -8.10
CA ARG A 71 -19.23 16.01 -9.27
C ARG A 71 -20.58 16.69 -9.04
N VAL A 72 -21.44 16.10 -8.22
CA VAL A 72 -22.79 16.64 -7.94
C VAL A 72 -22.73 17.78 -6.92
N GLU A 73 -21.86 17.70 -5.91
CA GLU A 73 -21.79 18.72 -4.85
C GLU A 73 -20.80 19.84 -5.11
N LEU A 74 -19.59 19.54 -5.63
CA LEU A 74 -18.51 20.53 -5.80
C LEU A 74 -18.31 21.00 -7.26
N GLY A 75 -19.07 20.42 -8.19
CA GLY A 75 -19.00 20.76 -9.62
C GLY A 75 -17.87 20.08 -10.38
N ASP A 76 -17.79 20.37 -11.67
CA ASP A 76 -16.97 19.59 -12.62
C ASP A 76 -15.46 19.86 -12.45
N LEU A 77 -15.08 21.08 -12.06
CA LEU A 77 -13.67 21.45 -11.87
C LEU A 77 -13.05 20.75 -10.66
N MET A 78 -13.78 20.66 -9.54
CA MET A 78 -13.30 19.94 -8.36
C MET A 78 -13.26 18.44 -8.58
N ALA A 79 -14.22 17.88 -9.32
CA ALA A 79 -14.18 16.48 -9.73
C ALA A 79 -12.96 16.16 -10.61
N PHE A 80 -12.57 17.07 -11.52
CA PHE A 80 -11.37 16.92 -12.36
C PHE A 80 -10.08 16.92 -11.54
N ILE A 81 -9.94 17.88 -10.60
CA ILE A 81 -8.77 17.95 -9.72
C ILE A 81 -8.67 16.69 -8.85
N ALA A 82 -9.78 16.25 -8.25
CA ALA A 82 -9.80 15.03 -7.44
C ALA A 82 -9.43 13.77 -8.23
N ALA A 83 -9.93 13.66 -9.47
CA ALA A 83 -9.56 12.56 -10.37
C ALA A 83 -8.07 12.59 -10.73
N GLY A 84 -7.51 13.78 -10.99
CA GLY A 84 -6.09 13.97 -11.24
C GLY A 84 -5.23 13.57 -10.04
N ASN A 85 -5.63 13.97 -8.82
CA ASN A 85 -4.93 13.61 -7.58
C ASN A 85 -4.89 12.09 -7.39
N ILE A 86 -6.03 11.42 -7.52
CA ILE A 86 -6.12 9.96 -7.34
C ILE A 86 -5.27 9.23 -8.39
N LEU A 87 -5.24 9.72 -9.64
CA LEU A 87 -4.41 9.13 -10.68
C LEU A 87 -2.92 9.23 -10.34
N ILE A 88 -2.44 10.40 -9.90
CA ILE A 88 -1.06 10.60 -9.48
C ILE A 88 -0.74 9.73 -8.26
N GLU A 89 -1.63 9.67 -7.28
CA GLU A 89 -1.50 8.83 -6.09
C GLU A 89 -1.31 7.35 -6.46
N TYR A 90 -2.13 6.82 -7.38
CA TYR A 90 -1.98 5.44 -7.85
C TYR A 90 -0.65 5.20 -8.57
N VAL A 91 -0.18 6.15 -9.38
CA VAL A 91 1.10 6.04 -10.09
C VAL A 91 2.27 6.04 -9.11
N VAL A 92 2.29 6.98 -8.16
CA VAL A 92 3.35 7.10 -7.15
C VAL A 92 3.34 5.88 -6.22
N SER A 93 2.16 5.45 -5.76
CA SER A 93 2.00 4.27 -4.90
C SER A 93 2.46 2.99 -5.61
N GLY A 94 2.06 2.79 -6.87
CA GLY A 94 2.49 1.64 -7.66
C GLY A 94 4.01 1.59 -7.87
N ALA A 95 4.64 2.74 -8.11
CA ALA A 95 6.08 2.85 -8.22
C ALA A 95 6.79 2.56 -6.87
N ALA A 96 6.27 3.10 -5.77
CA ALA A 96 6.81 2.87 -4.42
C ALA A 96 6.76 1.38 -4.04
N VAL A 97 5.61 0.72 -4.26
CA VAL A 97 5.45 -0.72 -3.98
C VAL A 97 6.42 -1.57 -4.80
N SER A 98 6.58 -1.25 -6.08
CA SER A 98 7.48 -1.99 -6.97
C SER A 98 8.94 -1.85 -6.53
N ARG A 99 9.35 -0.67 -6.08
CA ARG A 99 10.71 -0.41 -5.56
C ARG A 99 10.97 -1.11 -4.22
N SER A 100 9.97 -1.17 -3.34
CA SER A 100 10.06 -1.96 -2.11
C SER A 100 10.27 -3.45 -2.40
N TRP A 101 9.61 -3.98 -3.45
CA TRP A 101 9.80 -5.37 -3.85
C TRP A 101 11.24 -5.67 -4.28
N THR A 102 11.87 -4.80 -5.07
CA THR A 102 13.29 -4.95 -5.43
C THR A 102 14.18 -5.00 -4.18
N SER A 103 13.91 -4.15 -3.19
CA SER A 103 14.66 -4.14 -1.92
C SER A 103 14.52 -5.46 -1.16
N TYR A 104 13.31 -6.03 -1.12
CA TYR A 104 13.08 -7.34 -0.50
C TYR A 104 13.78 -8.47 -1.27
N PHE A 105 13.71 -8.44 -2.60
CA PHE A 105 14.37 -9.43 -3.45
C PHE A 105 15.90 -9.40 -3.30
N ALA A 106 16.49 -8.20 -3.26
CA ALA A 106 17.92 -8.02 -2.97
C ALA A 106 18.33 -8.63 -1.62
N THR A 107 17.54 -8.34 -0.57
CA THR A 107 17.80 -8.87 0.77
C THR A 107 17.64 -10.39 0.82
N LEU A 108 16.67 -10.95 0.09
CA LEU A 108 16.47 -12.40 -0.02
C LEU A 108 17.64 -13.10 -0.73
N CYS A 109 18.25 -12.45 -1.71
CA CYS A 109 19.48 -12.89 -2.37
C CYS A 109 20.75 -12.61 -1.55
N ASN A 110 20.62 -12.18 -0.29
CA ASN A 110 21.73 -11.85 0.61
C ASN A 110 22.65 -10.72 0.10
N HIS A 111 22.10 -9.83 -0.74
CA HIS A 111 22.77 -8.63 -1.26
C HIS A 111 22.22 -7.38 -0.58
N LYS A 112 22.94 -6.26 -0.67
CA LYS A 112 22.45 -4.99 -0.13
C LYS A 112 21.23 -4.51 -0.93
N PRO A 113 20.23 -3.87 -0.29
CA PRO A 113 19.00 -3.44 -0.97
C PRO A 113 19.19 -2.46 -2.13
N ASP A 114 20.37 -1.82 -2.21
CA ASP A 114 20.76 -0.90 -3.28
C ASP A 114 21.57 -1.56 -4.42
N GLU A 115 22.02 -2.80 -4.26
CA GLU A 115 23.04 -3.40 -5.13
C GLU A 115 22.52 -3.80 -6.52
N PHE A 116 21.22 -4.05 -6.63
CA PHE A 116 20.55 -4.26 -7.93
C PHE A 116 20.12 -2.96 -8.62
N ARG A 117 20.42 -1.79 -8.04
CA ARG A 117 20.08 -0.49 -8.65
C ARG A 117 21.22 -0.03 -9.55
N ILE A 118 20.88 0.36 -10.78
CA ILE A 118 21.86 0.90 -11.73
C ILE A 118 22.08 2.38 -11.37
N ILE A 119 23.34 2.74 -11.12
CA ILE A 119 23.74 4.13 -10.85
C ILE A 119 23.94 4.84 -12.19
N ALA A 120 22.99 5.70 -12.56
CA ALA A 120 23.10 6.56 -13.74
C ALA A 120 23.91 7.82 -13.39
N ASN A 121 25.13 7.92 -13.92
CA ASN A 121 26.11 8.98 -13.62
C ASN A 121 25.76 10.39 -14.16
N GLY A 122 24.47 10.73 -14.29
CA GLY A 122 24.01 12.02 -14.85
C GLY A 122 22.84 12.67 -14.10
N LEU A 123 22.41 12.10 -12.96
CA LEU A 123 21.35 12.65 -12.12
C LEU A 123 21.90 12.96 -10.71
N ALA A 124 21.22 13.84 -9.97
CA ALA A 124 21.54 14.12 -8.57
C ALA A 124 21.64 12.81 -7.75
N GLU A 125 22.47 12.81 -6.70
CA GLU A 125 22.90 11.62 -5.96
C GLU A 125 21.73 10.73 -5.45
N ASP A 126 20.60 11.35 -5.11
CA ASP A 126 19.36 10.65 -4.71
C ASP A 126 18.54 10.06 -5.88
N TYR A 127 18.63 10.66 -7.08
CA TYR A 127 17.89 10.24 -8.29
C TYR A 127 18.69 9.33 -9.22
N SER A 128 19.99 9.20 -8.98
CA SER A 128 20.90 8.39 -9.79
C SER A 128 20.60 6.87 -9.70
N ARG A 129 19.87 6.43 -8.66
CA ARG A 129 19.54 5.01 -8.43
C ARG A 129 18.30 4.58 -9.22
N LEU A 130 18.51 4.20 -10.48
CA LEU A 130 17.47 3.63 -11.34
C LEU A 130 17.25 2.16 -10.98
N ASP A 131 15.97 1.77 -10.86
CA ASP A 131 15.55 0.43 -10.50
C ASP A 131 14.88 -0.26 -11.69
N PRO A 132 15.65 -0.95 -12.57
CA PRO A 132 15.09 -1.64 -13.73
C PRO A 132 14.20 -2.83 -13.34
N ILE A 133 14.46 -3.44 -12.18
CA ILE A 133 13.68 -4.58 -11.69
C ILE A 133 12.26 -4.13 -11.32
N ALA A 134 12.13 -2.99 -10.64
CA ALA A 134 10.83 -2.38 -10.32
C ALA A 134 10.01 -2.09 -11.58
N VAL A 135 10.65 -1.63 -12.67
CA VAL A 135 9.99 -1.37 -13.97
C VAL A 135 9.48 -2.67 -14.61
N VAL A 136 10.25 -3.75 -14.52
CA VAL A 136 9.82 -5.06 -15.04
C VAL A 136 8.64 -5.60 -14.22
N ILE A 137 8.69 -5.50 -12.90
CA ILE A 137 7.61 -5.98 -12.01
C ILE A 137 6.32 -5.20 -12.25
N ILE A 138 6.38 -3.87 -12.30
CA ILE A 138 5.17 -3.06 -12.52
C ILE A 138 4.57 -3.34 -13.90
N ALA A 139 5.39 -3.59 -14.93
CA ALA A 139 4.93 -3.97 -16.26
C ALA A 139 4.24 -5.34 -16.25
N ILE A 140 4.81 -6.34 -15.56
CA ILE A 140 4.21 -7.67 -15.41
C ILE A 140 2.85 -7.57 -14.69
N VAL A 141 2.79 -6.82 -13.58
CA VAL A 141 1.55 -6.62 -12.82
C VAL A 141 0.51 -5.89 -13.67
N ALA A 142 0.89 -4.88 -14.46
CA ALA A 142 0.00 -4.17 -15.38
C ALA A 142 -0.55 -5.08 -16.49
N ILE A 143 0.29 -5.94 -17.08
CA ILE A 143 -0.14 -6.93 -18.07
C ILE A 143 -1.10 -7.95 -17.45
N PHE A 144 -0.82 -8.41 -16.23
CA PHE A 144 -1.68 -9.35 -15.53
C PHE A 144 -3.03 -8.73 -15.16
N ALA A 145 -3.02 -7.49 -14.65
CA ALA A 145 -4.21 -6.73 -14.31
C ALA A 145 -5.09 -6.45 -15.53
N SER A 146 -4.50 -6.11 -16.68
CA SER A 146 -5.25 -5.86 -17.92
C SER A 146 -5.87 -7.12 -18.53
N ARG A 147 -5.29 -8.30 -18.30
CA ARG A 147 -5.79 -9.57 -18.85
C ARG A 147 -6.79 -10.32 -17.95
N SER A 148 -6.82 -10.09 -16.64
CA SER A 148 -7.54 -10.99 -15.73
C SER A 148 -8.28 -10.29 -14.59
N THR A 149 -9.54 -9.88 -14.82
CA THR A 149 -10.39 -9.31 -13.75
C THR A 149 -11.11 -10.37 -12.91
N LYS A 150 -11.41 -11.57 -13.48
CA LYS A 150 -12.15 -12.63 -12.77
C LYS A 150 -11.27 -13.46 -11.81
N ALA A 151 -10.01 -13.74 -12.16
CA ALA A 151 -9.13 -14.47 -11.25
C ALA A 151 -8.62 -13.59 -10.10
N SER A 152 -8.54 -12.26 -10.33
CA SER A 152 -8.03 -11.28 -9.36
C SER A 152 -8.77 -11.32 -8.02
N SER A 153 -10.09 -11.55 -8.00
CA SER A 153 -10.86 -11.58 -6.74
C SER A 153 -10.48 -12.76 -5.84
N ARG A 154 -10.22 -13.96 -6.41
CA ARG A 154 -9.80 -15.12 -5.62
C ARG A 154 -8.36 -14.99 -5.14
N ILE A 155 -7.48 -14.46 -5.99
CA ILE A 155 -6.08 -14.19 -5.64
C ILE A 155 -6.00 -13.17 -4.52
N ASN A 156 -6.84 -12.13 -4.57
CA ASN A 156 -6.87 -11.09 -3.55
C ASN A 156 -7.28 -11.65 -2.18
N TYR A 157 -8.32 -12.51 -2.13
CA TYR A 157 -8.74 -13.15 -0.89
C TYR A 157 -7.62 -13.98 -0.24
N VAL A 158 -6.95 -14.84 -1.02
CA VAL A 158 -5.84 -15.68 -0.54
C VAL A 158 -4.67 -14.81 -0.09
N SER A 159 -4.34 -13.77 -0.87
CA SER A 159 -3.29 -12.81 -0.53
C SER A 159 -3.57 -12.13 0.81
N SER A 160 -4.79 -11.63 1.04
CA SER A 160 -5.15 -10.98 2.29
C SER A 160 -4.98 -11.90 3.50
N ILE A 161 -5.37 -13.18 3.39
CA ILE A 161 -5.19 -14.17 4.46
C ILE A 161 -3.71 -14.34 4.80
N ILE A 162 -2.87 -14.53 3.77
CA ILE A 162 -1.43 -14.69 3.96
C ILE A 162 -0.83 -13.47 4.68
N HIS A 163 -1.19 -12.27 4.25
CA HIS A 163 -0.70 -11.04 4.89
C HIS A 163 -1.13 -10.93 6.36
N VAL A 164 -2.38 -11.28 6.68
CA VAL A 164 -2.86 -11.30 8.07
C VAL A 164 -2.09 -12.34 8.91
N CYS A 165 -1.85 -13.54 8.37
CA CYS A 165 -1.05 -14.55 9.05
C CYS A 165 0.38 -14.06 9.34
N ILE A 166 1.02 -13.38 8.38
CA ILE A 166 2.36 -12.81 8.57
C ILE A 166 2.35 -11.75 9.68
N ILE A 167 1.36 -10.86 9.70
CA ILE A 167 1.24 -9.83 10.74
C ILE A 167 1.09 -10.48 12.12
N LEU A 168 0.23 -11.50 12.25
CA LEU A 168 0.07 -12.23 13.51
C LEU A 168 1.37 -12.90 13.94
N PHE A 169 2.09 -13.53 13.01
CA PHE A 169 3.38 -14.14 13.27
C PHE A 169 4.40 -13.10 13.77
N VAL A 170 4.52 -11.96 13.10
CA VAL A 170 5.43 -10.87 13.50
C VAL A 170 5.06 -10.32 14.88
N ASN A 171 3.77 -10.19 15.18
CA ASN A 171 3.33 -9.72 16.49
C ASN A 171 3.69 -10.71 17.61
N ILE A 172 3.46 -12.01 17.39
CA ILE A 172 3.80 -13.08 18.36
C ILE A 172 5.33 -13.17 18.56
N ALA A 173 6.10 -13.17 17.46
CA ALA A 173 7.56 -13.17 17.53
C ALA A 173 8.09 -11.91 18.22
N GLY A 174 7.49 -10.75 17.92
CA GLY A 174 7.81 -9.48 18.56
C GLY A 174 7.59 -9.53 20.07
N MET A 175 6.46 -10.08 20.54
CA MET A 175 6.22 -10.26 21.98
C MET A 175 7.19 -11.26 22.63
N ALA A 176 7.58 -12.32 21.92
CA ALA A 176 8.48 -13.35 22.46
C ALA A 176 9.94 -12.89 22.59
N TYR A 177 10.38 -11.95 21.75
CA TYR A 177 11.73 -11.39 21.75
C TYR A 177 11.79 -9.93 22.21
N ALA A 178 10.70 -9.37 22.73
CA ALA A 178 10.69 -8.04 23.30
C ALA A 178 11.51 -8.03 24.58
N ASP A 179 12.67 -7.37 24.53
CA ASP A 179 13.50 -7.12 25.70
C ASP A 179 12.85 -5.98 26.52
N ILE A 180 12.43 -6.28 27.74
CA ILE A 180 11.68 -5.35 28.62
C ILE A 180 12.65 -4.51 29.47
N ASP A 181 13.96 -4.78 29.39
CA ASP A 181 14.98 -4.26 30.32
C ASP A 181 15.78 -3.05 29.79
N ALA A 182 15.30 -2.34 28.75
CA ALA A 182 15.89 -1.07 28.31
C ALA A 182 15.18 0.13 28.96
N GLY A 183 15.39 0.29 30.27
CA GLY A 183 15.08 1.50 31.04
C GLY A 183 16.19 2.53 30.97
#